data_AF-A0A7W1D5R4-F1
#
_entry.id   AF-A0A7W1D5R4-F1
#
_cell.length_a   1.000
_cell.length_b   1.000
_cell.length_c   1.000
_cell.angle_alpha   90.00
_cell.angle_beta   90.00
_cell.angle_gamma   90.00
#
_symmetry.space_group_name_H-M   'P 1'
#
loop_
_entity.id
_entity.type
_entity.pdbx_description
1 polymer ?
#
loop_
_entity_poly.entity_id
_entity_poly.type
_entity_poly.pdbx_seq_one_letter_code
_entity_poly.pdbx_strand_id
1 'polypeptide(L)' 'MSVTDLRQALLQALYDHPGAHATTELMELAGGVAEDWKENDVKHALDGLADANLVRWEARGDHAWVLTARGQDQLTSSRR' A
#
# COMPACT_ATOMS: atom_id res chain seq x y z
N MET A 1 8.94 -5.48 -12.94
CA MET A 1 8.66 -5.40 -11.49
C MET A 1 7.76 -6.55 -11.10
N SER A 2 7.96 -7.19 -9.94
CA SER A 2 7.12 -8.28 -9.44
C SER A 2 5.96 -7.77 -8.57
N VAL A 3 4.94 -8.60 -8.32
CA VAL A 3 3.86 -8.30 -7.36
C VAL A 3 4.41 -8.04 -5.96
N THR A 4 5.51 -8.71 -5.59
CA THR A 4 6.19 -8.50 -4.31
C THR A 4 6.76 -7.09 -4.21
N ASP A 5 7.39 -6.60 -5.27
CA ASP A 5 7.95 -5.25 -5.32
C ASP A 5 6.83 -4.19 -5.26
N LEU A 6 5.71 -4.42 -5.97
CA LEU A 6 4.53 -3.55 -5.89
C LEU A 6 3.97 -3.48 -4.47
N ARG A 7 3.84 -4.62 -3.78
CA ARG A 7 3.38 -4.67 -2.38
C ARG A 7 4.32 -3.92 -1.44
N GLN A 8 5.64 -4.05 -1.63
CA GLN A 8 6.60 -3.28 -0.85
C GLN A 8 6.51 -1.78 -1.12
N ALA A 9 6.36 -1.37 -2.38
CA ALA A 9 6.19 0.03 -2.74
C ALA A 9 4.91 0.64 -2.14
N LEU A 10 3.80 -0.11 -2.11
CA LEU A 10 2.56 0.32 -1.47
C LEU A 10 2.69 0.46 0.05
N LEU A 11 3.34 -0.50 0.72
CA LEU A 11 3.63 -0.40 2.15
C LEU A 11 4.53 0.80 2.46
N GLN A 12 5.51 1.07 1.58
CA GLN A 12 6.38 2.22 1.70
C GLN A 12 5.62 3.54 1.56
N ALA A 13 4.78 3.66 0.53
CA ALA A 13 3.95 4.84 0.29
C ALA A 13 3.03 5.14 1.47
N LEU A 14 2.40 4.11 2.05
CA LEU A 14 1.55 4.25 3.24
C LEU A 14 2.32 4.63 4.51
N TYR A 15 3.58 4.20 4.63
CA TYR A 15 4.44 4.58 5.73
C TYR A 15 4.88 6.04 5.63
N ASP A 16 5.27 6.49 4.43
CA ASP A 16 5.72 7.86 4.19
C ASP A 16 4.56 8.86 4.19
N HIS A 17 3.37 8.41 3.75
CA HIS A 17 2.14 9.20 3.65
C HIS A 17 0.97 8.52 4.39
N PRO A 18 0.97 8.55 5.73
CA PRO A 18 -0.11 7.99 6.54
C PRO A 18 -1.38 8.82 6.33
N GLY A 19 -2.27 8.33 5.47
CA GLY A 19 -3.51 9.03 5.11
C GLY A 19 -3.83 9.04 3.62
N ALA A 20 -3.00 8.45 2.75
CA ALA A 20 -3.29 8.40 1.31
C ALA A 20 -4.73 7.89 1.04
N HIS A 21 -5.53 8.79 0.46
CA HIS A 21 -6.99 8.71 0.44
C HIS A 21 -7.51 7.93 -0.79
N ALA A 22 -6.65 7.74 -1.80
CA ALA A 22 -7.03 7.08 -3.04
C ALA A 22 -5.99 6.06 -3.50
N THR A 23 -6.46 4.94 -4.06
CA THR A 23 -5.61 3.97 -4.77
C THR A 23 -4.76 4.64 -5.86
N THR A 24 -5.29 5.69 -6.49
CA THR A 24 -4.58 6.50 -7.50
C THR A 24 -3.46 7.34 -6.89
N GLU A 25 -3.67 7.92 -5.70
CA GLU A 25 -2.62 8.64 -4.97
C GLU A 25 -1.50 7.66 -4.55
N LEU A 26 -1.86 6.46 -4.09
CA LEU A 26 -0.90 5.40 -3.79
C LEU A 26 -0.13 4.91 -5.01
N MET A 27 -0.74 4.91 -6.20
CA MET A 27 -0.03 4.61 -7.46
C MET A 27 1.03 5.66 -7.79
N GLU A 28 0.70 6.94 -7.62
CA GLU A 28 1.62 8.05 -7.85
C GLU A 28 2.76 8.03 -6.81
N LEU A 29 2.42 7.88 -5.53
CA LEU A 29 3.37 7.85 -4.40
C LEU A 29 4.27 6.62 -4.38
N ALA A 30 3.80 5.47 -4.87
CA ALA A 30 4.64 4.30 -5.08
C ALA A 30 5.75 4.55 -6.12
N GLY A 31 5.79 5.73 -6.75
CA GLY A 31 6.85 6.22 -7.63
C GLY A 31 6.42 6.39 -9.08
N GLY A 32 5.12 6.58 -9.34
CA GLY A 32 4.57 6.48 -10.70
C GLY A 32 4.81 5.08 -11.31
N VAL A 33 4.81 4.06 -10.45
CA VAL A 33 5.36 2.71 -10.67
C VAL A 33 4.48 1.82 -11.58
N ALA A 34 3.65 2.43 -12.40
CA ALA A 34 2.57 1.77 -13.10
C ALA A 34 2.27 2.40 -14.47
N GLU A 35 3.26 2.59 -15.34
CA GLU A 35 2.91 2.57 -16.78
C GLU A 35 2.36 1.18 -17.17
N ASP A 36 2.80 0.11 -16.47
CA ASP A 36 2.40 -1.29 -16.74
C ASP A 36 1.30 -1.86 -15.81
N TRP A 37 1.00 -1.23 -14.67
CA TRP A 37 0.06 -1.78 -13.67
C TRP A 37 -1.27 -1.02 -13.69
N LYS A 38 -2.38 -1.75 -13.78
CA LYS A 38 -3.72 -1.15 -13.82
C LYS A 38 -4.24 -0.93 -12.41
N GLU A 39 -5.26 -0.07 -12.28
CA GLU A 39 -5.93 0.22 -11.01
C GLU A 39 -6.37 -1.07 -10.29
N ASN A 40 -6.86 -2.04 -11.06
CA ASN A 40 -7.25 -3.34 -10.54
C ASN A 40 -6.09 -4.15 -9.94
N ASP A 41 -4.89 -4.07 -10.51
CA ASP A 41 -3.77 -4.83 -9.99
C ASP A 41 -3.29 -4.26 -8.64
N VAL A 42 -3.34 -2.93 -8.50
CA VAL A 42 -3.03 -2.26 -7.24
C VAL A 42 -4.12 -2.54 -6.19
N LYS A 43 -5.39 -2.53 -6.58
CA LYS A 43 -6.48 -2.99 -5.70
C LYS A 43 -6.25 -4.42 -5.23
N HIS A 44 -5.92 -5.33 -6.15
CA HIS A 44 -5.66 -6.73 -5.80
C HIS A 44 -4.43 -6.89 -4.88
N ALA A 45 -3.41 -6.05 -5.05
CA ALA A 45 -2.26 -6.01 -4.16
C ALA A 45 -2.64 -5.48 -2.76
N LEU A 46 -3.44 -4.41 -2.68
CA LEU A 46 -3.95 -3.84 -1.43
C LEU A 46 -4.86 -4.83 -0.70
N ASP A 47 -5.74 -5.51 -1.41
CA ASP A 47 -6.60 -6.57 -0.85
C ASP A 47 -5.76 -7.69 -0.26
N GLY A 48 -4.72 -8.16 -0.99
CA GLY A 48 -3.80 -9.17 -0.47
C GLY A 48 -2.98 -8.71 0.75
N LEU A 49 -2.65 -7.42 0.83
CA LEU A 49 -2.01 -6.84 2.02
C LEU A 49 -3.00 -6.72 3.19
N ALA A 50 -4.27 -6.44 2.91
CA ALA A 50 -5.33 -6.36 3.90
C ALA A 50 -5.67 -7.73 4.48
N ASP A 51 -5.75 -8.77 3.63
CA ASP A 51 -5.91 -10.17 4.03
C ASP A 51 -4.78 -10.62 4.95
N ALA A 52 -3.55 -10.13 4.71
CA ALA A 52 -2.38 -10.37 5.55
C ALA A 52 -2.33 -9.49 6.81
N ASN A 53 -3.34 -8.65 7.04
CA ASN A 53 -3.46 -7.68 8.12
C ASN A 53 -2.30 -6.67 8.18
N LEU A 54 -1.76 -6.28 7.02
CA LEU A 54 -0.65 -5.31 6.90
C LEU A 54 -1.15 -3.90 6.64
N VAL A 55 -2.30 -3.78 5.97
CA VAL A 55 -3.01 -2.53 5.74
C VAL A 55 -4.48 -2.72 6.07
N ARG A 56 -5.21 -1.64 6.29
CA ARG A 56 -6.67 -1.68 6.43
C ARG A 56 -7.32 -0.49 5.76
N TRP A 57 -8.53 -0.67 5.25
CA TRP A 57 -9.35 0.42 4.74
C TRP A 57 -10.15 1.06 5.87
N GLU A 58 -9.96 2.35 6.10
CA GLU A 58 -10.73 3.12 7.08
C GLU A 58 -11.75 4.02 6.39
N ALA A 59 -13.02 3.58 6.43
CA ALA A 59 -14.14 4.31 5.84
C ALA A 59 -14.69 5.43 6.75
N ARG A 60 -14.29 5.51 8.03
CA ARG A 60 -14.76 6.56 8.95
C ARG A 60 -13.78 7.73 8.94
N GLY A 61 -14.20 8.83 8.31
CA GLY A 61 -13.40 10.04 8.16
C GLY A 61 -13.02 10.23 6.70
N ASP A 62 -11.78 9.88 6.37
CA ASP A 62 -11.10 10.33 5.17
C ASP A 62 -10.99 9.30 4.04
N HIS A 63 -11.65 8.13 4.18
CA HIS A 63 -11.65 7.04 3.19
C HIS A 63 -10.22 6.70 2.73
N ALA A 64 -9.38 6.21 3.64
CA ALA A 64 -7.96 6.01 3.37
C ALA A 64 -7.50 4.59 3.68
N TRP A 65 -6.43 4.18 3.00
CA TRP A 65 -5.67 3.00 3.39
C TRP A 65 -4.72 3.40 4.52
N VAL A 66 -4.66 2.58 5.57
CA VAL A 66 -3.83 2.83 6.74
C VAL A 66 -2.94 1.63 7.01
N LEU A 67 -1.67 1.89 7.29
CA LEU A 67 -0.70 0.87 7.68
C LEU A 67 -1.04 0.34 9.08
N THR A 68 -1.07 -0.99 9.26
CA THR A 68 -1.24 -1.59 10.59
C THR A 68 0.11 -1.67 11.30
N ALA A 69 0.09 -1.93 12.62
CA ALA A 69 1.31 -2.22 13.38
C ALA A 69 2.11 -3.39 12.76
N ARG A 70 1.41 -4.42 12.26
CA ARG A 70 2.04 -5.56 11.59
C ARG A 70 2.66 -5.17 10.25
N GLY A 71 2.00 -4.31 9.46
CA GLY A 71 2.56 -3.75 8.23
C GLY A 71 3.83 -2.94 8.48
N GLN A 72 3.83 -2.15 9.54
CA GLN A 72 4.98 -1.36 9.97
C GLN A 72 6.15 -2.25 10.43
N ASP A 73 5.87 -3.29 11.22
CA ASP A 73 6.87 -4.26 11.65
C ASP A 73 7.48 -5.02 10.45
N GLN A 74 6.67 -5.39 9.46
CA GLN A 74 7.16 -6.05 8.26
C GLN A 74 8.04 -5.13 7.40
N LEU A 75 7.65 -3.87 7.23
CA LEU A 75 8.43 -2.89 6.48
C LEU A 75 9.78 -2.63 7.16
N THR A 76 9.79 -2.48 8.49
CA THR A 76 11.01 -2.23 9.26
C THR A 76 11.91 -3.46 9.38
N SER A 77 11.33 -4.66 9.44
CA SER A 77 12.09 -5.92 9.44
C SER A 77 12.73 -6.22 8.09
N SER A 78 12.11 -5.81 6.98
CA SER A 78 12.68 -5.97 5.62
C SER A 78 13.87 -5.04 5.34
N ARG A 79 14.12 -4.06 6.21
CA ARG A 79 15.21 -3.06 6.09
C ARG A 79 16.45 -3.39 6.94
N ARG A 80 16.43 -4.46 7.73
CA ARG A 80 17.58 -4.95 8.51
C ARG A 80 18.29 -6.08 7.78
#